data_AF-A0A8J8AIF2-F1
#
_entry.id   AF-A0A8J8AIF2-F1
#
_cell.length_a   1.000
_cell.length_b   1.000
_cell.length_c   1.000
_cell.angle_alpha   90.00
_cell.angle_beta   90.00
_cell.angle_gamma   90.00
#
_symmetry.space_group_name_H-M   'P 1'
#
loop_
_entity.id
_entity.type
_entity.pdbx_description
1 polymer ?
#
loop_
_entity_poly.entity_id
_entity_poly.type
_entity_poly.pdbx_seq_one_letter_code
_entity_poly.pdbx_strand_id
1 'polypeptide(L)'
;MSLESQFMLLMKFVIPIYLLAFVLYAVRAFKGPTIADIILAVDCLSFDVAAFMAILAVYFRSVYLVSGAMVLALWGYLLDIYVAKHIAEGEVGA
;
A
#
# COMPACT_ATOMS: atom_id res chain seq x y z
N MET A 1 3.48 32.82 3.27
CA MET A 1 2.95 31.75 2.41
C MET A 1 1.71 31.18 3.07
N SER A 2 0.60 31.00 2.35
CA SER A 2 -0.59 30.34 2.90
C SER A 2 -0.31 28.85 3.10
N LEU A 3 -0.96 28.21 4.08
CA LEU A 3 -0.86 26.77 4.35
C LEU A 3 -1.12 25.94 3.07
N GLU A 4 -2.09 26.37 2.28
CA GLU A 4 -2.43 25.75 0.98
C GLU A 4 -1.27 25.80 -0.01
N SER A 5 -0.54 26.92 -0.10
CA SER A 5 0.61 27.04 -1.00
C SER A 5 1.76 26.11 -0.64
N GLN A 6 1.99 25.88 0.66
CA GLN A 6 2.98 24.91 1.15
C GLN A 6 2.54 23.47 0.88
N PHE A 7 1.26 23.16 1.10
CA PHE A 7 0.69 21.85 0.81
C PHE A 7 0.78 21.49 -0.69
N MET A 8 0.41 22.41 -1.57
CA MET A 8 0.49 22.20 -3.03
C MET A 8 1.93 22.05 -3.52
N LEU A 9 2.88 22.78 -2.92
CA LEU A 9 4.30 22.63 -3.24
C LEU A 9 4.81 21.26 -2.81
N LEU A 10 4.47 20.80 -1.61
CA LEU A 10 4.81 19.46 -1.12
C LEU A 10 4.24 18.37 -2.05
N MET A 11 2.96 18.45 -2.39
CA MET A 11 2.28 17.47 -3.25
C MET A 11 2.93 17.32 -4.62
N LYS A 12 3.39 18.43 -5.23
CA LYS A 12 4.08 18.41 -6.52
C LYS A 12 5.37 17.58 -6.51
N PHE A 13 6.08 17.54 -5.38
CA PHE A 13 7.29 16.73 -5.23
C PHE A 13 7.01 15.30 -4.77
N VAL A 14 6.00 15.10 -3.92
CA VAL A 14 5.66 13.78 -3.38
C VAL A 14 4.98 12.88 -4.42
N ILE A 15 4.07 13.41 -5.26
CA ILE A 15 3.33 12.61 -6.24
C ILE A 15 4.26 11.87 -7.24
N PRO A 16 5.28 12.51 -7.84
CA PRO A 16 6.21 11.82 -8.73
C PRO A 16 6.97 10.68 -8.03
N ILE A 17 7.40 10.90 -6.78
CA ILE A 17 8.10 9.89 -5.98
C ILE A 17 7.17 8.72 -5.68
N TYR A 18 5.93 9.01 -5.31
CA TYR A 18 4.90 8.02 -5.04
C TYR A 18 4.57 7.19 -6.29
N LEU A 19 4.38 7.82 -7.44
CA LEU A 19 4.15 7.10 -8.71
C LEU A 19 5.35 6.22 -9.09
N LEU A 20 6.57 6.71 -8.88
CA LEU A 20 7.78 5.95 -9.14
C LEU A 20 7.85 4.72 -8.22
N ALA A 21 7.58 4.89 -6.92
CA ALA A 21 7.51 3.78 -5.96
C ALA A 21 6.47 2.73 -6.39
N PHE A 22 5.26 3.17 -6.77
CA PHE A 22 4.19 2.29 -7.23
C PHE A 22 4.60 1.47 -8.46
N VAL A 23 5.28 2.10 -9.43
CA VAL A 23 5.79 1.40 -10.62
C VAL A 23 6.88 0.39 -10.25
N LEU A 24 7.80 0.74 -9.35
CA LEU A 24 8.84 -0.19 -8.89
C LEU A 24 8.25 -1.41 -8.18
N TYR A 25 7.28 -1.21 -7.29
CA TYR A 25 6.59 -2.31 -6.62
C TYR A 25 5.80 -3.17 -7.60
N ALA A 26 5.12 -2.57 -8.58
CA ALA A 26 4.43 -3.32 -9.64
C ALA A 26 5.42 -4.21 -10.42
N VAL A 27 6.57 -3.67 -10.82
CA VAL A 27 7.61 -4.47 -11.51
C VAL A 27 8.11 -5.61 -10.62
N ARG A 28 8.32 -5.35 -9.32
CA ARG A 28 8.78 -6.37 -8.36
C ARG A 28 7.72 -7.44 -8.11
N ALA A 29 6.43 -7.09 -8.11
CA ALA A 29 5.34 -8.05 -7.98
C ALA A 29 5.28 -9.02 -9.17
N PHE A 30 5.60 -8.58 -10.40
CA PHE A 30 5.60 -9.46 -11.58
C PHE A 30 6.92 -10.20 -11.81
N LYS A 31 8.06 -9.62 -11.44
CA LYS A 31 9.41 -10.15 -11.74
C LYS A 31 10.27 -10.37 -10.51
N GLY A 32 9.66 -10.55 -9.34
CA GLY A 32 10.38 -10.80 -8.10
C GLY A 32 11.12 -12.16 -8.15
N PRO A 33 12.39 -12.22 -7.71
CA PRO A 33 13.19 -13.45 -7.77
C PRO A 33 12.79 -14.47 -6.70
N THR A 34 12.23 -14.02 -5.57
CA THR A 34 11.72 -14.88 -4.50
C THR A 34 10.23 -14.67 -4.27
N ILE A 35 9.55 -15.69 -3.76
CA ILE A 35 8.12 -15.61 -3.42
C ILE A 35 7.88 -14.53 -2.35
N ALA A 36 8.79 -14.43 -1.37
CA ALA A 36 8.74 -13.40 -0.33
C ALA A 36 8.86 -11.98 -0.92
N ASP A 37 9.74 -11.76 -1.90
CA ASP A 37 9.88 -10.46 -2.58
C ASP A 37 8.60 -10.04 -3.30
N ILE A 38 7.93 -10.99 -3.96
CA ILE A 38 6.68 -10.73 -4.70
C ILE A 38 5.58 -10.34 -3.71
N ILE A 39 5.46 -11.08 -2.61
CA ILE A 39 4.41 -10.87 -1.62
C ILE A 39 4.61 -9.55 -0.88
N LEU A 40 5.85 -9.25 -0.48
CA LEU A 40 6.19 -7.95 0.11
C LEU A 40 5.89 -6.79 -0.85
N ALA A 41 6.13 -6.95 -2.15
CA ALA A 41 5.79 -5.93 -3.13
C ALA A 41 4.27 -5.73 -3.27
N VAL A 42 3.49 -6.80 -3.16
CA VAL A 42 2.02 -6.74 -3.17
C VAL A 42 1.47 -6.08 -1.91
N ASP A 43 2.06 -6.35 -0.74
CA ASP A 43 1.69 -5.65 0.50
C ASP A 43 1.97 -4.15 0.40
N CYS A 44 3.17 -3.76 -0.06
CA CYS A 44 3.53 -2.36 -0.29
C CYS A 44 2.56 -1.66 -1.27
N LEU A 45 2.16 -2.32 -2.37
CA LEU A 45 1.15 -1.79 -3.30
C LEU A 45 -0.23 -1.61 -2.65
N SER A 46 -0.63 -2.56 -1.81
CA SER A 46 -1.92 -2.50 -1.10
C SER A 46 -1.92 -1.34 -0.10
N PHE A 47 -0.81 -1.15 0.61
CA PHE A 47 -0.64 -0.06 1.56
C PHE A 47 -0.63 1.31 0.87
N ASP A 48 0.03 1.43 -0.28
CA ASP A 48 -0.02 2.62 -1.13
C ASP A 48 -1.47 2.95 -1.51
N VAL A 49 -2.23 1.98 -2.01
CA VAL A 49 -3.66 2.17 -2.34
C VAL A 49 -4.46 2.62 -1.12
N ALA A 50 -4.24 2.01 0.05
CA ALA A 50 -4.92 2.41 1.29
C ALA A 50 -4.58 3.86 1.69
N ALA A 51 -3.33 4.27 1.58
CA ALA A 51 -2.90 5.65 1.83
C ALA A 51 -3.55 6.63 0.85
N PHE A 52 -3.61 6.27 -0.43
CA PHE A 52 -4.29 7.06 -1.46
C PHE A 52 -5.80 7.19 -1.17
N MET A 53 -6.46 6.10 -0.78
CA MET A 53 -7.87 6.12 -0.37
C MET A 53 -8.11 7.03 0.85
N ALA A 54 -7.20 7.05 1.82
CA ALA A 54 -7.29 7.96 2.97
C ALA A 54 -7.18 9.43 2.56
N ILE A 55 -6.26 9.76 1.65
CA ILE A 55 -6.13 11.12 1.09
C ILE A 55 -7.41 11.51 0.33
N LEU A 56 -7.96 10.61 -0.49
CA LEU A 56 -9.22 10.84 -1.19
C LEU A 56 -10.40 11.01 -0.22
N ALA A 57 -10.42 10.28 0.89
CA ALA A 57 -11.44 10.43 1.92
C ALA A 57 -11.48 11.86 2.49
N VAL A 58 -10.31 12.44 2.75
CA VAL A 58 -10.17 13.82 3.19
C VAL A 58 -10.65 14.79 2.10
N TYR A 59 -10.27 14.55 0.84
CA TYR A 59 -10.67 15.38 -0.30
C TYR A 59 -12.19 15.40 -0.52
N PHE A 60 -12.83 14.23 -0.54
CA PHE A 60 -14.28 14.10 -0.72
C PHE A 60 -15.08 14.37 0.56
N ARG A 61 -14.42 14.61 1.70
CA ARG A 61 -15.03 14.72 3.03
C ARG A 61 -15.96 13.55 3.34
N SER A 62 -15.57 12.34 2.94
CA SER A 62 -16.37 11.12 3.02
C SER A 62 -15.66 10.06 3.83
N VAL A 63 -16.33 9.52 4.86
CA VAL A 63 -15.75 8.54 5.79
C VAL A 63 -15.67 7.14 5.18
N TYR A 64 -16.49 6.84 4.16
CA TYR A 64 -16.59 5.50 3.57
C TYR A 64 -15.29 5.00 2.91
N LEU A 65 -14.48 5.92 2.38
CA LEU A 65 -13.18 5.59 1.80
C LEU A 65 -12.17 5.13 2.86
N VAL A 66 -12.24 5.70 4.08
CA VAL A 66 -11.37 5.29 5.20
C VAL A 66 -11.71 3.88 5.66
N SER A 67 -13.00 3.54 5.78
CA SER A 67 -13.38 2.17 6.16
C SER A 67 -12.90 1.14 5.15
N GLY A 68 -12.96 1.46 3.85
CA GLY A 68 -12.41 0.58 2.80
C GLY A 68 -10.90 0.43 2.89
N ALA A 69 -10.17 1.53 3.13
CA ALA A 69 -8.73 1.52 3.31
C ALA A 69 -8.29 0.67 4.51
N MET A 70 -9.02 0.77 5.63
CA MET A 70 -8.75 -0.04 6.83
C MET A 70 -8.95 -1.53 6.57
N VAL A 71 -10.04 -1.92 5.90
CA VAL A 71 -10.30 -3.32 5.55
C VAL A 71 -9.21 -3.85 4.62
N LEU A 72 -8.80 -3.06 3.62
CA LEU A 72 -7.73 -3.44 2.70
C LEU A 72 -6.38 -3.64 3.42
N ALA A 73 -6.05 -2.76 4.37
CA ALA A 73 -4.85 -2.90 5.20
C ALA A 73 -4.88 -4.15 6.08
N LEU A 74 -6.03 -4.47 6.69
CA LEU A 74 -6.19 -5.70 7.50
C LEU A 74 -6.08 -6.97 6.65
N TRP A 75 -6.57 -6.94 5.41
CA TRP A 75 -6.44 -8.05 4.47
C TRP A 75 -4.99 -8.27 4.01
N GLY A 76 -4.27 -7.20 3.70
CA GLY A 76 -2.83 -7.27 3.37
C GLY A 76 -2.05 -7.92 4.52
N TYR A 77 -2.25 -7.41 5.73
CA TYR A 77 -1.63 -7.96 6.95
C TYR A 77 -1.93 -9.45 7.17
N LEU A 78 -3.17 -9.89 6.96
CA LEU A 78 -3.54 -11.29 7.12
C LEU A 78 -2.83 -12.18 6.08
N LEU A 79 -2.72 -11.71 4.85
CA LEU A 79 -2.01 -12.40 3.77
C LEU A 79 -0.52 -12.57 4.12
N ASP A 80 0.11 -11.54 4.66
CA ASP A 80 1.52 -11.60 5.07
C ASP A 80 1.77 -12.61 6.18
N ILE A 81 0.91 -12.64 7.21
CA ILE A 81 1.01 -13.65 8.28
C ILE A 81 0.86 -15.06 7.73
N TYR A 82 -0.13 -15.26 6.86
CA TYR A 82 -0.39 -16.57 6.27
C TYR A 82 0.82 -17.07 5.48
N VAL A 83 1.38 -16.21 4.65
CA VAL A 83 2.57 -16.51 3.83
C VAL A 83 3.78 -16.74 4.72
N ALA A 84 4.03 -15.88 5.71
CA ALA A 84 5.16 -16.01 6.61
C ALA A 84 5.11 -17.35 7.35
N LYS A 85 3.91 -17.75 7.81
CA LYS A 85 3.71 -19.05 8.46
C LYS A 85 3.92 -20.21 7.49
N HIS A 86 3.42 -20.10 6.26
CA HIS A 86 3.62 -21.13 5.24
C HIS A 86 5.10 -21.34 4.91
N ILE A 87 5.89 -20.26 4.80
CA ILE A 87 7.33 -20.33 4.54
C ILE A 87 8.09 -20.89 5.75
N ALA A 88 7.68 -20.56 6.97
CA ALA A 88 8.38 -20.96 8.19
C ALA A 88 8.12 -22.41 8.62
N GLU A 89 6.87 -22.86 8.59
CA GLU A 89 6.45 -24.15 9.14
C GLU A 89 6.00 -25.16 8.07
N GLY A 90 5.91 -24.77 6.80
CA GLY A 90 5.45 -25.62 5.68
C GLY A 90 3.95 -25.92 5.68
N GLU A 91 3.27 -25.73 6.81
CA GLU A 91 1.83 -25.99 6.98
C GLU A 91 1.08 -24.72 7.41
N VAL A 92 -0.06 -24.47 6.77
CA VAL A 92 -0.97 -23.37 7.07
C VAL A 92 -2.32 -23.95 7.43
N GLY A 93 -2.46 -24.32 8.70
CA GLY A 93 -3.67 -24.90 9.28
C GLY A 93 -3.31 -26.04 10.21
N ALA A 94 -3.51 -25.83 11.50
CA ALA A 94 -3.80 -26.94 12.41
C ALA A 94 -5.30 -27.21 12.33
#